data_AF-A0A6P6SZI6-F1
#
_entry.id   AF-A0A6P6SZI6-F1
#
_cell.length_a   1.000
_cell.length_b   1.000
_cell.length_c   1.000
_cell.angle_alpha   90.00
_cell.angle_beta   90.00
_cell.angle_gamma   90.00
#
_symmetry.space_group_name_H-M   'P 1'
#
loop_
_entity.id
_entity.type
_entity.pdbx_description
1 polymer ?
#
loop_
_entity_poly.entity_id
_entity_poly.type
_entity_poly.pdbx_seq_one_letter_code
_entity_poly.pdbx_strand_id
1 'polypeptide(L)'
;MLQWKHVSPISLQFADDCNRQFGVWPREHWITTEFGGLRINLVLKRFGSNIIFSNGMQDPWSRGGVLKNISSSIVALETEKGAHHVDFRSATNKDPEWLIDQRRQEVEIIQKWLQEY
;
A
#
# COMPACT_ATOMS: atom_id res chain seq x y z
N MET A 1 37.88 -7.97 4.83
CA MET A 1 36.74 -7.04 4.89
C MET A 1 35.96 -7.19 3.59
N LEU A 2 34.86 -7.94 3.62
CA LEU A 2 33.95 -8.05 2.47
C LEU A 2 33.11 -6.77 2.44
N GLN A 3 33.39 -5.89 1.47
CA GLN A 3 32.47 -4.81 1.13
C GLN A 3 31.19 -5.46 0.59
N TRP A 4 30.15 -5.47 1.40
CA TRP A 4 28.78 -5.59 0.91
C TRP A 4 28.54 -4.37 0.03
N LYS A 5 28.75 -4.51 -1.28
CA LYS A 5 28.21 -3.58 -2.25
C LYS A 5 26.69 -3.75 -2.18
N HIS A 6 26.04 -2.95 -1.34
CA HIS A 6 24.62 -2.70 -1.49
C HIS A 6 24.44 -2.12 -2.88
N VAL A 7 23.94 -2.95 -3.80
CA VAL A 7 23.52 -2.49 -5.12
C VAL A 7 22.36 -1.53 -4.87
N SER A 8 22.58 -0.25 -5.12
CA SER A 8 21.49 0.73 -5.08
C SER A 8 20.39 0.25 -6.03
N PRO A 9 19.12 0.15 -5.58
CA PRO A 9 18.01 -0.15 -6.46
C PRO A 9 17.80 0.92 -7.53
N ILE A 10 18.39 2.11 -7.36
CA ILE A 10 18.37 3.19 -8.34
C ILE A 10 19.67 3.13 -9.15
N SER A 11 19.55 3.06 -10.48
CA SER A 11 20.73 3.12 -11.34
C SER A 11 21.35 4.53 -11.29
N LEU A 12 22.67 4.61 -11.44
CA LEU A 12 23.37 5.90 -11.58
C LEU A 12 22.77 6.73 -12.72
N GLN A 13 22.43 6.07 -13.83
CA GLN A 13 21.75 6.70 -14.96
C GLN A 13 20.43 7.37 -14.55
N PHE A 14 19.60 6.70 -13.75
CA PHE A 14 18.34 7.28 -13.28
C PHE A 14 18.58 8.48 -12.35
N ALA A 15 19.55 8.38 -11.45
CA ALA A 15 19.90 9.47 -10.54
C ALA A 15 20.41 10.70 -11.31
N ASP A 16 21.25 10.50 -12.32
CA ASP A 16 21.74 11.55 -13.20
C ASP A 16 20.61 12.20 -14.01
N ASP A 17 19.68 11.38 -14.53
CA ASP A 17 18.52 11.88 -15.27
C ASP A 17 17.59 12.73 -14.38
N CYS A 18 17.40 12.33 -13.12
CA CYS A 18 16.68 13.13 -12.13
C CYS A 18 17.36 14.47 -11.87
N ASN A 19 18.68 14.48 -11.67
CA ASN A 19 19.42 15.72 -11.43
C ASN A 19 19.39 16.63 -12.67
N ARG A 20 19.52 16.07 -13.88
CA ARG A 20 19.48 16.83 -15.13
C ARG A 20 18.11 17.48 -15.37
N GLN A 21 17.03 16.78 -15.10
CA GLN A 21 15.67 17.26 -15.36
C GLN A 21 15.14 18.16 -14.25
N PHE A 22 15.46 17.85 -13.00
CA PHE A 22 14.80 18.44 -11.83
C PHE A 22 15.76 19.11 -10.84
N GLY A 23 17.08 19.02 -11.05
CA GLY A 23 18.09 19.60 -10.15
C GLY A 23 18.18 18.92 -8.78
N VAL A 24 17.67 17.68 -8.67
CA VAL A 24 17.62 16.93 -7.41
C VAL A 24 18.20 15.53 -7.55
N TRP A 25 18.82 15.07 -6.47
CA TRP A 25 19.31 13.69 -6.34
C TRP A 25 18.27 12.83 -5.61
N PRO A 26 17.89 11.65 -6.15
CA PRO A 26 16.97 10.75 -5.48
C PRO A 26 17.48 10.32 -4.11
N ARG A 27 16.59 10.29 -3.12
CA ARG A 27 16.88 9.78 -1.76
C ARG A 27 16.30 8.38 -1.61
N GLU A 28 17.02 7.39 -2.13
CA GLU A 28 16.53 6.00 -2.26
C GLU A 28 15.96 5.41 -0.96
N HIS A 29 16.57 5.72 0.19
CA HIS A 29 16.18 5.15 1.47
C HIS A 29 15.17 5.98 2.25
N TRP A 30 14.86 7.21 1.81
CA TRP A 30 14.02 8.13 2.58
C TRP A 30 12.66 7.53 2.93
N ILE A 31 11.95 6.96 1.95
CA ILE A 31 10.65 6.31 2.16
C ILE A 31 10.75 5.11 3.10
N THR A 32 11.76 4.26 2.92
CA THR A 32 11.93 3.07 3.78
C THR A 32 12.35 3.42 5.21
N THR A 33 13.06 4.53 5.40
CA THR A 33 13.44 5.04 6.71
C THR A 33 12.25 5.68 7.42
N GLU A 34 11.49 6.52 6.71
CA GLU A 34 10.38 7.27 7.29
C GLU A 34 9.18 6.37 7.62
N PHE A 35 8.80 5.47 6.70
CA PHE A 35 7.58 4.68 6.81
C PHE A 35 7.82 3.21 7.18
N GLY A 36 9.07 2.82 7.42
CA GLY A 36 9.45 1.49 7.89
C GLY A 36 9.73 0.45 6.80
N GLY A 37 9.43 0.73 5.53
CA GLY A 37 9.75 -0.16 4.40
C GLY A 37 9.26 -1.59 4.62
N LEU A 38 10.16 -2.58 4.55
CA LEU A 38 9.83 -4.00 4.80
C LEU A 38 9.35 -4.29 6.23
N ARG A 39 9.54 -3.34 7.17
CA ARG A 39 9.09 -3.43 8.57
C ARG A 39 7.82 -2.62 8.82
N ILE A 40 7.08 -2.24 7.77
CA ILE A 40 5.83 -1.47 7.87
C ILE A 40 4.84 -2.08 8.86
N ASN A 41 4.74 -3.41 8.90
CA ASN A 41 3.91 -4.13 9.87
C ASN A 41 4.29 -3.83 11.32
N LEU A 42 5.59 -3.73 11.64
CA LEU A 42 6.06 -3.41 12.98
C LEU A 42 5.85 -1.94 13.34
N VAL A 43 6.02 -1.04 12.37
CA VAL A 43 5.82 0.40 12.55
C VAL A 43 4.33 0.68 12.77
N LEU A 44 3.47 0.22 11.86
CA LEU A 44 2.03 0.43 11.95
C LEU A 44 1.40 -0.27 13.15
N LYS A 45 1.90 -1.44 13.55
CA LYS A 45 1.40 -2.11 14.77
C LYS A 45 1.64 -1.30 16.05
N ARG A 46 2.65 -0.43 16.09
CA ARG A 46 2.99 0.37 17.28
C ARG A 46 2.22 1.68 17.36
N PHE A 47 1.99 2.34 16.23
CA PHE A 47 1.50 3.72 16.21
C PHE A 47 0.35 3.97 15.22
N GLY A 48 0.03 3.01 14.36
CA GLY A 48 -1.07 3.13 13.40
C GLY A 48 -2.40 2.66 13.98
N SER A 49 -3.48 3.20 13.44
CA SER A 49 -4.84 2.75 13.68
C SER A 49 -5.72 3.17 12.51
N ASN A 50 -6.90 2.56 12.38
CA ASN A 50 -7.94 2.94 11.41
C ASN A 50 -7.46 3.04 9.95
N ILE A 51 -6.88 1.94 9.45
CA ILE A 51 -6.41 1.83 8.06
C ILE A 51 -6.99 0.55 7.44
N ILE A 52 -7.53 0.68 6.22
CA ILE A 52 -7.86 -0.46 5.36
C ILE A 52 -6.83 -0.50 4.22
N PHE A 53 -6.21 -1.66 4.04
CA PHE A 53 -5.40 -1.97 2.86
C PHE A 53 -6.21 -2.86 1.91
N SER A 54 -6.94 -2.27 0.96
CA SER A 54 -7.64 -3.03 -0.08
C SER A 54 -6.70 -3.37 -1.24
N ASN A 55 -6.70 -4.64 -1.67
CA ASN A 55 -5.88 -5.12 -2.78
C ASN A 55 -6.66 -6.09 -3.67
N GLY A 56 -6.59 -5.88 -4.98
CA GLY A 56 -7.03 -6.86 -5.98
C GLY A 56 -5.87 -7.74 -6.43
N MET A 57 -6.04 -9.07 -6.45
CA MET A 57 -4.93 -9.99 -6.78
C MET A 57 -4.59 -10.06 -8.27
N GLN A 58 -5.40 -9.44 -9.14
CA GLN A 58 -5.05 -9.22 -10.56
C GLN A 58 -4.28 -7.91 -10.75
N ASP A 59 -4.20 -7.06 -9.73
CA ASP A 59 -3.38 -5.86 -9.76
C ASP A 59 -1.89 -6.22 -9.60
N PRO A 60 -1.01 -5.90 -10.57
CA PRO A 60 0.43 -6.09 -10.39
C PRO A 60 1.01 -5.34 -9.19
N TRP A 61 0.37 -4.25 -8.76
CA TRP A 61 0.81 -3.46 -7.60
C TRP A 61 0.55 -4.15 -6.26
N SER A 62 -0.38 -5.13 -6.19
CA SER A 62 -0.69 -5.87 -4.96
C SER A 62 0.53 -6.56 -4.33
N ARG A 63 1.53 -6.93 -5.15
CA ARG A 63 2.79 -7.52 -4.69
C ARG A 63 3.60 -6.61 -3.76
N GLY A 64 3.43 -5.29 -3.88
CA GLY A 64 4.06 -4.30 -3.00
C GLY A 64 3.17 -3.86 -1.83
N GLY A 65 1.94 -4.38 -1.73
CA GLY A 65 0.94 -3.98 -0.75
C GLY A 65 1.03 -4.73 0.58
N VAL A 66 0.09 -4.40 1.47
CA VAL A 66 -0.13 -5.11 2.75
C VAL A 66 -1.28 -6.10 2.56
N LEU A 67 -0.96 -7.39 2.58
CA LEU A 67 -1.90 -8.50 2.32
C LEU A 67 -2.23 -9.31 3.59
N LYS A 68 -2.08 -8.72 4.77
CA LYS A 68 -2.44 -9.35 6.05
C LYS A 68 -2.82 -8.29 7.06
N ASN A 69 -3.82 -8.59 7.89
CA ASN A 69 -4.16 -7.74 9.03
C ASN A 69 -2.92 -7.51 9.92
N ILE A 70 -2.67 -6.25 10.26
CA ILE A 70 -1.57 -5.85 11.15
C ILE A 70 -2.06 -5.75 12.59
N SER A 71 -3.31 -5.31 12.79
CA SER A 71 -3.95 -5.19 14.11
C SER A 71 -5.48 -5.25 14.01
N SER A 72 -6.14 -5.25 15.18
CA SER A 72 -7.38 -4.53 15.47
C SER A 72 -8.12 -3.81 14.34
N SER A 73 -7.48 -2.71 13.99
CA SER A 73 -8.01 -1.59 13.23
C SER A 73 -7.19 -1.31 11.98
N ILE A 74 -6.19 -2.15 11.69
CA ILE A 74 -5.37 -2.09 10.49
C ILE A 74 -5.55 -3.42 9.76
N VAL A 75 -6.50 -3.42 8.84
CA VAL A 75 -6.98 -4.63 8.17
C VAL A 75 -6.59 -4.63 6.70
N ALA A 76 -6.40 -5.82 6.15
CA ALA A 76 -6.19 -6.05 4.72
C ALA A 76 -7.44 -6.72 4.14
N LEU A 77 -7.96 -6.16 3.05
CA LEU A 77 -9.08 -6.72 2.30
C LEU A 77 -8.58 -7.12 0.92
N GLU A 78 -8.56 -8.42 0.64
CA GLU A 78 -8.05 -8.97 -0.61
C GLU A 78 -9.16 -9.56 -1.45
N THR A 79 -9.12 -9.31 -2.76
CA THR A 79 -10.06 -9.90 -3.71
C THR A 79 -9.34 -10.57 -4.88
N GLU A 80 -9.61 -11.86 -5.09
CA GLU A 80 -8.92 -12.67 -6.11
C GLU A 80 -9.06 -12.11 -7.53
N LYS A 81 -10.20 -11.46 -7.83
CA LYS A 81 -10.55 -10.94 -9.15
C LYS A 81 -10.43 -9.42 -9.26
N GLY A 82 -10.03 -8.74 -8.18
CA GLY A 82 -9.83 -7.30 -8.19
C GLY A 82 -8.64 -6.92 -9.06
N ALA A 83 -8.83 -5.91 -9.91
CA ALA A 83 -7.75 -5.19 -10.57
C ALA A 83 -7.40 -3.92 -9.76
N HIS A 84 -6.65 -3.01 -10.36
CA HIS A 84 -6.15 -1.80 -9.70
C HIS A 84 -7.28 -0.97 -9.05
N HIS A 85 -7.32 -0.98 -7.71
CA HIS A 85 -8.22 -0.21 -6.83
C HIS A 85 -9.68 -0.11 -7.31
N VAL A 86 -10.25 -1.23 -7.73
CA VAL A 86 -11.59 -1.28 -8.35
C VAL A 86 -12.73 -0.93 -7.37
N ASP A 87 -12.48 -1.12 -6.07
CA ASP A 87 -13.28 -0.69 -4.93
C ASP A 87 -13.58 0.82 -4.97
N PHE A 88 -12.64 1.67 -5.39
CA PHE A 88 -12.85 3.12 -5.53
C PHE A 88 -13.63 3.55 -6.77
N ARG A 89 -13.89 2.68 -7.74
CA ARG A 89 -14.63 3.07 -8.95
C ARG A 89 -16.11 3.24 -8.65
N SER A 90 -16.78 4.08 -9.44
CA SER A 90 -18.24 4.25 -9.34
C SER A 90 -18.97 2.93 -9.52
N ALA A 91 -20.03 2.73 -8.73
CA ALA A 91 -20.84 1.52 -8.81
C ALA A 91 -21.51 1.38 -10.18
N THR A 92 -21.57 0.15 -10.68
CA THR A 92 -22.31 -0.19 -11.89
C THR A 92 -23.23 -1.38 -11.65
N ASN A 93 -24.27 -1.51 -12.47
CA ASN A 93 -25.15 -2.69 -12.45
C ASN A 93 -24.47 -4.00 -12.91
N LYS A 94 -23.21 -3.93 -13.34
CA LYS A 94 -22.39 -5.08 -13.75
C LYS A 94 -21.34 -5.44 -12.71
N ASP A 95 -21.30 -4.74 -11.58
CA ASP A 95 -20.33 -5.02 -10.54
C ASP A 95 -20.59 -6.43 -9.98
N PRO A 96 -19.54 -7.26 -9.86
CA PRO A 96 -19.70 -8.59 -9.32
C PRO A 96 -19.99 -8.53 -7.81
N GLU A 97 -20.69 -9.53 -7.29
CA GLU A 97 -21.09 -9.58 -5.88
C GLU A 97 -19.92 -9.38 -4.91
N TRP A 98 -18.76 -9.99 -5.20
CA TRP A 98 -17.57 -9.84 -4.35
C TRP A 98 -17.10 -8.38 -4.22
N LEU A 99 -17.31 -7.54 -5.24
CA LEU A 99 -16.93 -6.12 -5.21
C LEU A 99 -17.94 -5.31 -4.40
N ILE A 100 -19.23 -5.64 -4.52
CA ILE A 100 -20.29 -5.04 -3.71
C ILE A 100 -20.07 -5.37 -2.24
N ASP A 101 -19.76 -6.63 -1.93
CA ASP A 101 -19.45 -7.10 -0.59
C ASP A 101 -18.19 -6.44 -0.01
N GLN A 102 -17.12 -6.29 -0.82
CA GLN A 102 -15.90 -5.59 -0.39
C GLN A 102 -16.23 -4.14 0.02
N ARG A 103 -16.93 -3.39 -0.84
CA ARG A 103 -17.32 -2.00 -0.55
C ARG A 103 -18.23 -1.90 0.68
N ARG A 104 -19.13 -2.88 0.86
CA ARG A 104 -19.97 -2.94 2.07
C ARG A 104 -19.10 -3.09 3.33
N GLN A 105 -18.14 -4.02 3.32
CA GLN A 105 -17.21 -4.21 4.45
C GLN A 105 -16.39 -2.95 4.74
N GLU A 106 -15.88 -2.28 3.71
CA GLU A 106 -15.14 -1.02 3.86
C GLU A 106 -16.00 0.06 4.53
N VAL A 107 -17.24 0.24 4.08
CA VAL A 107 -18.19 1.20 4.66
C VAL A 107 -18.53 0.84 6.11
N GLU A 108 -18.76 -0.43 6.43
CA GLU A 108 -19.04 -0.89 7.80
C GLU A 108 -17.87 -0.57 8.75
N ILE A 109 -16.63 -0.80 8.31
CA ILE A 109 -15.42 -0.48 9.08
C ILE A 109 -15.31 1.04 9.29
N ILE A 110 -15.51 1.84 8.24
CA ILE A 110 -15.43 3.31 8.32
C ILE A 110 -16.54 3.85 9.23
N GLN A 111 -17.77 3.33 9.13
CA GLN A 111 -18.87 3.70 10.01
C GLN A 111 -18.55 3.41 11.47
N LYS A 112 -17.91 2.27 11.76
CA LYS A 112 -17.44 1.97 13.11
C LYS A 112 -16.43 3.01 13.61
N TRP A 113 -15.47 3.42 12.78
CA TRP A 113 -14.52 4.47 13.17
C TRP A 113 -15.21 5.81 13.48
N LEU A 114 -16.26 6.16 12.72
CA LEU A 114 -17.04 7.37 12.96
C LEU A 114 -17.87 7.30 14.25
N GLN A 115 -18.30 6.11 14.68
CA GLN A 115 -19.04 5.91 15.93
C GLN A 115 -18.14 5.94 17.17
N GLU A 116 -16.85 5.60 17.00
CA GLU A 116 -15.86 5.60 18.08
C GLU A 116 -15.18 6.97 18.29
N TYR A 117 -15.45 7.95 17.42
CA TYR A 117 -14.96 9.34 17.51
C TYR A 117 -15.93 10.24 18.27
#